data_AF-A0A532B0K0-F1
#
_entry.id   AF-A0A532B0K0-F1
#
_cell.length_a   1.000
_cell.length_b   1.000
_cell.length_c   1.000
_cell.angle_alpha   90.00
_cell.angle_beta   90.00
_cell.angle_gamma   90.00
#
_symmetry.space_group_name_H-M   'P 1'
#
loop_
_entity.id
_entity.type
_entity.pdbx_description
1 polymer ?
#
loop_
_entity_poly.entity_id
_entity_poly.type
_entity_poly.pdbx_seq_one_letter_code
_entity_poly.pdbx_strand_id
1 'polypeptide(L)'
;MAASKKKVVRKARKGDGVRQVAAIPFRLNEHGDVEVMLVTSRTTRRFIVPKGWPMKGKSGRKAATIEAQEEAGVLGKTLKQPAGTYYYW
;
A
#
# COMPACT_ATOMS: atom_id res chain seq x y z
N MET A 1 10.31 -11.78 -8.50
CA MET A 1 9.69 -10.48 -8.13
C MET A 1 9.56 -9.51 -9.32
N ALA A 2 10.61 -9.29 -10.13
CA ALA A 2 10.60 -8.30 -11.22
C ALA A 2 9.64 -8.58 -12.41
N ALA A 3 9.45 -9.86 -12.79
CA ALA A 3 8.62 -10.24 -13.94
C ALA A 3 7.12 -9.91 -13.76
N SER A 4 6.61 -10.01 -12.53
CA SER A 4 5.23 -9.67 -12.19
C SER A 4 4.97 -8.17 -12.36
N LYS A 5 5.91 -7.32 -11.90
CA LYS A 5 5.81 -5.86 -11.97
C LYS A 5 5.70 -5.34 -13.41
N LYS A 6 6.50 -5.90 -14.35
CA LYS A 6 6.43 -5.54 -15.79
C LYS A 6 5.07 -5.86 -16.41
N LYS A 7 4.49 -7.03 -16.10
CA LYS A 7 3.19 -7.44 -16.65
C LYS A 7 2.06 -6.52 -16.16
N VAL A 8 2.08 -6.13 -14.89
CA VAL A 8 1.06 -5.25 -14.32
C VAL A 8 1.15 -3.83 -14.88
N VAL A 9 2.36 -3.28 -15.04
CA VAL A 9 2.53 -1.97 -15.68
C VAL A 9 2.07 -1.98 -17.14
N ARG A 10 2.34 -3.05 -17.89
CA ARG A 10 1.83 -3.22 -19.26
C ARG A 10 0.31 -3.23 -19.30
N LYS A 11 -0.32 -3.92 -18.35
CA LYS A 11 -1.78 -4.00 -18.22
C LYS A 11 -2.39 -2.61 -17.95
N ALA A 12 -1.84 -1.87 -16.99
CA ALA A 12 -2.25 -0.50 -16.70
C ALA A 12 -2.14 0.43 -17.93
N ARG A 13 -1.05 0.31 -18.72
CA ARG A 13 -0.88 1.10 -19.96
C ARG A 13 -1.91 0.80 -21.04
N LYS A 14 -2.56 -0.36 -21.01
CA LYS A 14 -3.64 -0.71 -21.95
C LYS A 14 -5.02 -0.21 -21.49
N GLY A 15 -5.10 0.50 -20.37
CA GLY A 15 -6.37 0.96 -19.79
C GLY A 15 -7.09 -0.09 -18.94
N ASP A 16 -6.48 -1.26 -18.73
CA ASP A 16 -7.07 -2.29 -17.88
C ASP A 16 -6.87 -1.94 -16.39
N GLY A 17 -7.91 -2.16 -15.59
CA GLY A 17 -7.83 -2.06 -14.13
C GLY A 17 -6.74 -2.96 -13.54
N VAL A 18 -5.92 -2.39 -12.66
CA VAL A 18 -4.86 -3.08 -11.94
C VAL A 18 -5.08 -2.97 -10.43
N ARG A 19 -4.97 -4.11 -9.74
CA ARG A 19 -5.15 -4.16 -8.29
C ARG A 19 -3.86 -3.79 -7.58
N GLN A 20 -3.95 -2.86 -6.64
CA GLN A 20 -2.90 -2.59 -5.64
C GLN A 20 -3.35 -3.02 -4.25
N VAL A 21 -2.37 -3.16 -3.36
CA VAL A 21 -2.57 -3.31 -1.92
C VAL A 21 -1.86 -2.16 -1.23
N ALA A 22 -2.45 -1.64 -0.16
CA ALA A 22 -1.91 -0.51 0.58
C ALA A 22 -2.04 -0.76 2.08
N ALA A 23 -1.12 -0.21 2.86
CA ALA A 23 -1.25 -0.09 4.30
C ALA A 23 -1.62 1.34 4.67
N ILE A 24 -2.43 1.53 5.69
CA ILE A 24 -2.66 2.84 6.31
C ILE A 24 -2.03 2.75 7.71
N PRO A 25 -0.75 3.12 7.88
CA PRO A 25 -0.13 3.12 9.19
C PRO A 25 -0.75 4.22 10.04
N PHE A 26 -1.19 3.86 11.23
CA PHE A 26 -1.77 4.80 12.17
C PHE A 26 -1.32 4.49 13.59
N ARG A 27 -1.43 5.50 14.45
CA ARG A 27 -1.31 5.38 15.91
C ARG A 27 -2.40 6.21 16.58
N LEU A 28 -2.62 5.96 17.87
CA LEU A 28 -3.38 6.85 18.74
C LEU A 28 -2.40 7.76 19.47
N ASN A 29 -2.67 9.06 19.51
CA ASN A 29 -1.91 10.01 20.33
C ASN A 29 -2.34 9.91 21.82
N GLU A 30 -1.76 10.74 22.67
CA GLU A 30 -2.05 10.78 24.11
C GLU A 30 -3.52 11.16 24.44
N HIS A 31 -4.20 11.83 23.50
CA HIS A 31 -5.61 12.21 23.62
C HIS A 31 -6.57 11.17 23.04
N GLY A 32 -6.05 10.10 22.43
CA GLY A 32 -6.85 9.07 21.78
C GLY A 32 -7.23 9.38 20.32
N ASP A 33 -6.69 10.44 19.73
CA ASP A 33 -6.94 10.77 18.32
C ASP A 33 -6.09 9.90 17.39
N VAL A 34 -6.64 9.61 16.21
CA VAL A 34 -5.95 8.84 15.17
C VAL A 34 -5.00 9.74 14.39
N GLU A 35 -3.72 9.39 14.41
CA GLU A 35 -2.70 9.98 13.54
C GLU A 35 -2.30 8.99 12.44
N VAL A 36 -2.38 9.43 11.19
CA VAL A 36 -2.04 8.62 10.02
C VAL A 36 -0.69 9.05 9.45
N MET A 37 0.19 8.09 9.20
CA MET A 37 1.47 8.35 8.56
C MET A 37 1.34 8.31 7.04
N LEU A 38 1.84 9.35 6.38
CA LEU A 38 1.96 9.44 4.92
C LEU A 38 3.43 9.48 4.53
N VAL A 39 3.73 8.99 3.32
CA VAL A 39 5.04 9.10 2.70
C VAL A 39 4.94 9.94 1.43
N THR A 40 6.03 10.58 1.02
CA THR A 40 6.09 11.28 -0.26
C THR A 40 6.57 10.35 -1.36
N SER A 41 5.83 10.29 -2.46
CA SER A 41 6.30 9.54 -3.64
C SER A 41 7.56 10.17 -4.25
N ARG A 42 8.47 9.32 -4.74
CA ARG A 42 9.79 9.77 -5.24
C ARG A 42 9.72 10.70 -6.45
N THR A 43 8.80 10.45 -7.38
CA THR A 43 8.75 11.18 -8.66
C THR A 43 7.88 12.42 -8.60
N THR A 44 6.66 12.31 -8.06
CA THR A 44 5.69 13.42 -8.07
C THR A 44 5.61 14.15 -6.75
N ARG A 45 6.33 13.69 -5.70
CA ARG A 45 6.34 14.25 -4.34
C ARG A 45 4.96 14.38 -3.68
N ARG A 46 3.95 13.69 -4.22
CA ARG A 46 2.62 13.61 -3.62
C ARG A 46 2.67 12.80 -2.33
N PHE A 47 1.90 13.23 -1.34
CA PHE A 47 1.60 12.41 -0.17
C PHE A 47 0.77 11.20 -0.59
N ILE A 48 1.23 10.03 -0.16
CA ILE A 48 0.60 8.74 -0.40
C ILE A 48 0.68 7.89 0.85
N VAL A 49 -0.11 6.84 0.88
CA VAL A 49 0.09 5.72 1.80
C VAL A 49 1.08 4.70 1.19
N PRO A 50 1.82 3.93 2.00
CA PRO A 50 2.64 2.84 1.52
C PRO A 50 1.81 1.82 0.74
N LYS A 51 2.22 1.52 -0.49
CA LYS A 51 1.41 0.69 -1.38
C LYS A 51 2.24 0.02 -2.46
N GLY A 52 1.78 -1.17 -2.86
CA GLY A 52 2.41 -1.90 -3.94
C GLY A 52 1.51 -2.94 -4.59
N TRP A 53 2.15 -3.93 -5.20
CA TRP A 53 1.48 -4.94 -6.00
C TRP A 53 1.20 -6.20 -5.18
N PRO A 54 0.10 -6.92 -5.44
CA PRO A 54 -0.12 -8.23 -4.84
C PRO A 54 1.08 -9.16 -5.04
N MET A 55 1.53 -9.79 -3.95
CA MET A 55 2.68 -10.69 -3.94
C MET A 55 2.21 -12.15 -4.01
N LYS A 56 2.87 -12.99 -4.85
CA LYS A 56 2.53 -14.41 -4.98
C LYS A 56 2.64 -15.12 -3.62
N GLY A 57 1.62 -15.90 -3.25
CA GLY A 57 1.60 -16.67 -2.01
C GLY A 57 1.43 -15.85 -0.73
N LYS A 58 1.09 -14.55 -0.84
CA LYS A 58 0.82 -13.69 0.31
C LYS A 58 -0.60 -13.14 0.22
N SER A 59 -1.28 -13.10 1.37
CA SER A 59 -2.56 -12.39 1.48
C SER A 59 -2.36 -10.89 1.27
N GLY A 60 -3.43 -10.18 0.89
CA GLY A 60 -3.39 -8.72 0.74
C GLY A 60 -2.90 -8.02 2.01
N ARG A 61 -3.34 -8.49 3.18
CA ARG A 61 -2.86 -8.05 4.49
C ARG A 61 -1.34 -8.19 4.62
N LYS A 62 -0.80 -9.38 4.36
CA LYS A 62 0.64 -9.65 4.49
C LYS A 62 1.47 -8.85 3.49
N ALA A 63 0.97 -8.66 2.27
CA ALA A 63 1.61 -7.82 1.28
C ALA A 63 1.62 -6.34 1.72
N ALA A 64 0.49 -5.79 2.17
CA ALA A 64 0.42 -4.43 2.70
C ALA A 64 1.36 -4.18 3.89
N THR A 65 1.47 -5.14 4.83
CA THR A 65 2.43 -5.04 5.94
C THR A 65 3.88 -4.95 5.44
N ILE A 66 4.23 -5.72 4.40
CA ILE A 66 5.58 -5.69 3.82
C ILE A 66 5.85 -4.34 3.15
N GLU A 67 4.89 -3.83 2.35
CA GLU A 67 5.03 -2.51 1.70
C GLU A 67 5.20 -1.38 2.74
N ALA A 68 4.49 -1.44 3.88
CA ALA A 68 4.67 -0.48 4.98
C ALA A 68 6.09 -0.51 5.57
N GLN A 69 6.68 -1.70 5.70
CA GLN A 69 8.06 -1.84 6.15
C GLN A 69 9.05 -1.33 5.10
N GLU A 70 8.87 -1.71 3.83
CA GLU A 70 9.81 -1.39 2.75
C GLU A 70 9.79 0.09 2.35
N GLU A 71 8.61 0.70 2.20
CA GLU A 71 8.48 2.09 1.73
C GLU A 71 8.58 3.11 2.86
N ALA A 72 8.31 2.70 4.10
CA ALA A 72 8.10 3.64 5.21
C ALA A 72 8.84 3.27 6.49
N GLY A 73 9.53 2.11 6.54
CA GLY A 73 10.24 1.66 7.73
C GLY A 73 9.34 1.29 8.91
N VAL A 74 8.01 1.15 8.69
CA VAL A 74 7.05 0.94 9.79
C VAL A 74 6.80 -0.54 10.03
N LEU A 75 6.89 -0.92 11.30
CA LEU A 75 6.55 -2.23 11.82
C LEU A 75 5.35 -2.11 12.77
N GLY A 76 4.50 -3.13 12.81
CA GLY A 76 3.35 -3.13 13.71
C GLY A 76 2.36 -4.27 13.47
N LYS A 77 1.24 -4.22 14.20
CA LYS A 77 0.14 -5.18 14.06
C LYS A 77 -0.82 -4.70 12.97
N THR A 78 -1.00 -5.49 11.92
CA THR A 78 -1.98 -5.20 10.86
C THR A 78 -3.32 -5.87 11.17
N LEU A 79 -4.39 -5.06 11.18
CA LEU A 79 -5.76 -5.51 11.37
C LEU A 79 -6.17 -6.55 10.30
N LYS A 80 -7.11 -7.45 10.67
CA LYS A 80 -7.56 -8.52 9.76
C LYS A 80 -8.35 -7.98 8.57
N GLN A 81 -9.25 -7.03 8.84
CA GLN A 81 -10.09 -6.40 7.82
C GLN A 81 -9.39 -5.17 7.23
N PRO A 82 -9.45 -4.95 5.91
CA PRO A 82 -8.99 -3.72 5.30
C PRO A 82 -9.90 -2.55 5.72
N ALA A 83 -9.33 -1.34 5.77
CA ALA A 83 -10.11 -0.12 6.03
C ALA A 83 -11.14 0.17 4.92
N GLY A 84 -10.88 -0.29 3.70
CA GLY A 84 -11.78 -0.14 2.56
C GLY A 84 -11.12 -0.54 1.25
N THR A 85 -11.82 -0.25 0.15
CA THR A 85 -11.31 -0.37 -1.23
C THR A 85 -11.62 0.91 -1.97
N TYR A 86 -10.69 1.37 -2.80
CA TYR A 86 -10.84 2.56 -3.61
C TYR A 86 -10.50 2.25 -5.07
N TYR A 87 -11.37 2.68 -5.98
CA TYR A 87 -11.19 2.55 -7.43
C TYR A 87 -10.94 3.94 -8.01
N TYR A 88 -9.95 4.05 -8.88
CA TYR A 88 -9.62 5.30 -9.58
C TYR A 88 -9.22 5.00 -11.03
N TRP A 89 -9.42 5.98 -11.91
CA TRP A 89 -9.14 5.90 -13.35
C TRP A 89 -7.83 6.58 -13.72
#